data_AF-A0A3D2VVL5-F1
#
_entry.id   AF-A0A3D2VVL5-F1
#
_cell.length_a   1.000
_cell.length_b   1.000
_cell.length_c   1.000
_cell.angle_alpha   90.00
_cell.angle_beta   90.00
_cell.angle_gamma   90.00
#
_symmetry.space_group_name_H-M   'P 1'
#
loop_
_entity.id
_entity.type
_entity.pdbx_description
1 polymer ?
#
loop_
_entity_poly.entity_id
_entity_poly.type
_entity_poly.pdbx_seq_one_letter_code
_entity_poly.pdbx_strand_id
1 'polypeptide(L)'
;MTHTCRIELDGKSHDFPVVEGTENELSIDISTLRDRTGHITLDDGYSNTGSCKSAVTYIDGDKGILRYRGIPIEQLAEHSTFVETAWLVIWGRLPTEEEMERFSRRLTMNQMMHESLRSHFAGFPPNAHPMAILSAMINAM
;
A
#
# COMPACT_ATOMS: atom_id res chain seq x y z
N MET A 1 -14.45 -10.44 -23.61
CA MET A 1 -13.77 -11.70 -23.96
C MET A 1 -12.90 -12.06 -22.76
N THR A 2 -12.93 -13.30 -22.29
CA THR A 2 -12.11 -13.73 -21.16
C THR A 2 -10.65 -13.81 -21.62
N HIS A 3 -9.82 -12.88 -21.17
CA HIS A 3 -8.39 -12.90 -21.49
C HIS A 3 -7.73 -13.97 -20.60
N THR A 4 -7.10 -14.96 -21.22
CA THR A 4 -6.48 -16.10 -20.52
C THR A 4 -5.05 -16.31 -20.98
N CYS A 5 -4.21 -16.78 -20.06
CA CYS A 5 -2.84 -17.21 -20.32
C CYS A 5 -2.79 -18.73 -20.27
N ARG A 6 -2.19 -19.38 -21.26
CA ARG A 6 -2.02 -20.83 -21.30
C ARG A 6 -0.60 -21.21 -20.88
N ILE A 7 -0.49 -22.05 -19.84
CA ILE A 7 0.76 -22.62 -19.36
C ILE A 7 0.77 -24.11 -19.67
N GLU A 8 1.82 -24.60 -20.31
CA GLU A 8 2.00 -26.03 -20.63
C GLU A 8 3.07 -26.65 -19.72
N LEU A 9 2.71 -27.71 -18.99
CA LEU A 9 3.58 -28.43 -18.06
C LEU A 9 3.39 -29.94 -18.29
N ASP A 10 4.49 -30.68 -18.47
CA ASP A 10 4.48 -32.14 -18.70
C ASP A 10 3.51 -32.60 -19.81
N GLY A 11 3.38 -31.80 -20.87
CA GLY A 11 2.47 -32.05 -22.00
C GLY A 11 0.99 -31.80 -21.71
N LYS A 12 0.64 -31.23 -20.55
CA LYS A 12 -0.71 -30.79 -20.19
C LYS A 12 -0.80 -29.27 -20.26
N SER A 13 -1.82 -28.78 -20.96
CA SER A 13 -2.13 -27.34 -21.03
C SER A 13 -3.12 -26.94 -19.93
N HIS A 14 -2.82 -25.83 -19.25
CA HIS A 14 -3.66 -25.24 -18.22
C HIS A 14 -3.88 -23.76 -18.53
N ASP A 15 -5.14 -23.35 -18.65
CA ASP A 15 -5.50 -21.95 -18.82
C ASP A 15 -5.69 -21.25 -17.48
N PHE A 16 -5.06 -20.09 -17.32
CA PHE A 16 -5.16 -19.22 -16.15
C PHE A 16 -5.78 -17.87 -16.55
N PRO A 17 -6.64 -17.27 -15.70
CA PRO A 17 -7.20 -15.95 -15.97
C PRO A 17 -6.11 -14.89 -16.03
N VAL A 18 -6.25 -13.92 -16.94
CA VAL A 18 -5.49 -12.68 -16.89
C VAL A 18 -6.37 -11.60 -16.25
N VAL A 19 -5.80 -10.91 -15.27
CA VAL A 19 -6.41 -9.77 -14.60
C VAL A 19 -5.72 -8.51 -15.08
N GLU A 20 -6.53 -7.60 -15.62
CA GLU A 20 -6.10 -6.29 -16.12
C GLU A 20 -6.35 -5.20 -15.06
N GLY A 21 -5.33 -4.39 -14.80
CA GLY A 21 -5.36 -3.24 -13.92
C GLY A 21 -5.95 -1.99 -14.59
N THR A 22 -6.22 -0.96 -13.80
CA THR A 22 -6.76 0.32 -14.31
C THR A 22 -5.77 1.11 -15.17
N GLU A 23 -4.48 0.81 -15.10
CA GLU A 23 -3.43 1.43 -15.92
C GLU A 23 -2.93 0.44 -17.00
N ASN A 24 -3.76 -0.57 -17.34
CA ASN A 24 -3.52 -1.62 -18.35
C ASN A 24 -2.39 -2.61 -18.00
N GLU A 25 -2.05 -2.75 -16.72
CA GLU A 25 -1.11 -3.78 -16.28
C GLU A 25 -1.78 -5.16 -16.31
N LEU A 26 -1.09 -6.13 -16.88
CA LEU A 26 -1.60 -7.49 -16.98
C LEU A 26 -0.94 -8.36 -15.91
N SER A 27 -1.76 -9.11 -15.18
CA SER A 27 -1.31 -10.08 -14.18
C SER A 27 -1.97 -11.43 -14.44
N ILE A 28 -1.24 -12.52 -14.20
CA ILE A 28 -1.76 -13.88 -14.37
C ILE A 28 -2.23 -14.37 -13.00
N ASP A 29 -3.51 -14.73 -12.90
CA ASP A 29 -4.05 -15.29 -11.66
C ASP A 29 -3.62 -16.77 -11.52
N ILE A 30 -2.57 -16.97 -10.73
CA ILE A 30 -1.98 -18.28 -10.41
C ILE A 30 -2.52 -18.86 -9.09
N SER A 31 -3.62 -18.34 -8.53
CA SER A 31 -4.18 -18.80 -7.24
C SER A 31 -4.49 -20.30 -7.20
N THR A 32 -4.81 -20.91 -8.36
CA THR A 32 -5.11 -22.34 -8.50
C THR A 32 -3.96 -23.16 -9.10
N LEU A 33 -2.77 -22.57 -9.28
CA LEU A 33 -1.64 -23.20 -9.96
C LEU A 33 -1.23 -24.51 -9.30
N ARG A 34 -1.00 -24.49 -7.98
CA ARG A 34 -0.55 -25.66 -7.22
C ARG A 34 -1.56 -26.80 -7.25
N ASP A 35 -2.84 -26.48 -7.06
CA ASP A 35 -3.90 -27.49 -7.04
C ASP A 35 -4.09 -28.15 -8.41
N ARG A 36 -3.87 -27.40 -9.49
CA ARG A 36 -4.07 -27.89 -10.87
C ARG A 36 -2.85 -28.60 -11.45
N THR A 37 -1.65 -28.25 -11.01
CA THR A 37 -0.39 -28.65 -11.67
C THR A 37 0.60 -29.34 -10.73
N GLY A 38 0.45 -29.20 -9.41
CA GLY A 38 1.45 -29.61 -8.42
C GLY A 38 2.67 -28.67 -8.32
N HIS A 39 2.73 -27.61 -9.13
CA HIS A 39 3.86 -26.69 -9.20
C HIS A 39 3.59 -25.39 -8.41
N ILE A 40 4.67 -24.69 -8.07
CA ILE A 40 4.64 -23.31 -7.54
C ILE A 40 5.50 -22.41 -8.43
N THR A 41 5.30 -21.10 -8.35
CA THR A 41 6.26 -20.14 -8.90
C THR A 41 7.45 -19.97 -7.94
N LEU A 42 8.62 -19.70 -8.51
CA LEU A 42 9.81 -19.31 -7.76
C LEU A 42 10.21 -17.91 -8.24
N ASP A 43 10.05 -16.92 -7.36
CA ASP A 43 10.30 -15.51 -7.63
C ASP A 43 10.88 -14.86 -6.36
N ASP A 44 12.17 -15.08 -6.12
CA ASP A 44 12.86 -14.59 -4.93
C ASP A 44 12.79 -13.05 -4.88
N GLY A 45 12.18 -12.52 -3.82
CA GLY A 45 11.97 -11.08 -3.66
C GLY A 45 10.70 -10.52 -4.32
N TYR A 46 9.85 -11.37 -4.91
CA TYR A 46 8.54 -11.00 -5.47
C TYR A 46 8.57 -9.95 -6.60
N SER A 47 9.68 -9.86 -7.35
CA SER A 47 9.83 -8.84 -8.40
C SER A 47 8.84 -8.98 -9.56
N ASN A 48 8.33 -10.20 -9.79
CA ASN A 48 7.37 -10.53 -10.83
C ASN A 48 5.98 -10.88 -10.27
N THR A 49 5.79 -10.78 -8.95
CA THR A 49 4.58 -11.27 -8.27
C THR A 49 3.73 -10.13 -7.72
N GLY A 50 2.57 -9.90 -8.35
CA GLY A 50 1.53 -9.04 -7.80
C GLY A 50 0.81 -9.70 -6.62
N SER A 51 1.13 -9.31 -5.38
CA SER A 51 0.60 -9.93 -4.17
C SER A 51 -0.81 -9.47 -3.77
N CYS A 52 -1.24 -8.30 -4.24
CA CYS A 52 -2.57 -7.76 -3.93
C CYS A 52 -3.11 -6.87 -5.05
N LYS A 53 -4.43 -6.66 -5.05
CA LYS A 53 -5.08 -5.61 -5.84
C LYS A 53 -5.17 -4.35 -4.99
N SER A 54 -4.67 -3.23 -5.48
CA SER A 54 -4.70 -1.95 -4.78
C SER A 54 -5.17 -0.84 -5.70
N ALA A 55 -5.94 0.09 -5.14
CA ALA A 55 -6.37 1.32 -5.80
C ALA A 55 -5.80 2.56 -5.09
N VAL A 56 -4.68 2.41 -4.38
CA VAL A 56 -4.08 3.47 -3.55
C VAL A 56 -3.03 4.27 -4.31
N THR A 57 -2.03 3.59 -4.87
CA THR A 57 -0.88 4.23 -5.51
C THR A 57 -0.56 3.51 -6.80
N TYR A 58 -0.22 4.27 -7.84
CA TYR A 58 0.35 3.77 -9.09
C TYR A 58 1.76 4.36 -9.28
N ILE A 59 2.68 3.53 -9.78
CA ILE A 59 4.08 3.89 -10.03
C ILE A 59 4.49 3.32 -11.38
N ASP A 60 5.04 4.18 -12.25
CA ASP A 60 5.76 3.79 -13.46
C ASP A 60 7.15 4.42 -13.40
N GLY A 61 8.15 3.61 -13.04
CA GLY A 61 9.52 4.08 -12.86
C GLY A 61 10.18 4.52 -14.17
N ASP A 62 9.84 3.89 -15.29
CA ASP A 62 10.43 4.19 -16.61
C ASP A 62 9.94 5.54 -17.13
N LYS A 63 8.68 5.87 -16.87
CA LYS A 63 8.08 7.16 -17.21
C LYS A 63 8.20 8.22 -16.11
N GLY A 64 8.70 7.84 -14.93
CA GLY A 64 8.79 8.73 -13.76
C GLY A 64 7.42 9.16 -13.22
N ILE A 65 6.40 8.30 -13.29
CA ILE A 65 5.04 8.61 -12.84
C ILE A 65 4.83 8.09 -11.43
N LEU A 66 4.31 8.93 -10.54
CA LEU A 66 3.79 8.56 -9.23
C LEU A 66 2.43 9.21 -9.01
N ARG A 67 1.41 8.42 -8.70
CA ARG A 67 0.04 8.92 -8.46
C ARG A 67 -0.55 8.36 -7.18
N TYR A 68 -1.23 9.20 -6.40
CA TYR A 68 -2.07 8.77 -5.27
C TYR A 68 -3.54 8.91 -5.65
N ARG A 69 -4.29 7.80 -5.60
CA ARG A 69 -5.70 7.74 -6.02
C ARG A 69 -5.94 8.35 -7.41
N GLY A 70 -4.97 8.19 -8.33
CA GLY A 70 -5.00 8.73 -9.69
C GLY A 70 -4.50 10.18 -9.84
N ILE A 71 -4.26 10.91 -8.75
CA ILE A 71 -3.75 12.29 -8.79
C ILE A 71 -2.22 12.26 -8.85
N PRO A 72 -1.57 12.96 -9.83
CA PRO A 72 -0.12 13.08 -9.90
C PRO A 72 0.47 13.68 -8.62
N ILE A 73 1.62 13.16 -8.19
CA ILE A 73 2.26 13.57 -6.94
C ILE A 73 2.66 15.05 -6.94
N GLU A 74 3.00 15.59 -8.11
CA GLU A 74 3.39 16.99 -8.29
C GLU A 74 2.23 17.92 -7.95
N GLN A 75 1.01 17.58 -8.36
CA GLN A 75 -0.18 18.36 -8.04
C GLN A 75 -0.48 18.34 -6.54
N LEU A 76 -0.30 17.19 -5.89
CA LEU A 76 -0.48 17.09 -4.44
C LEU A 76 0.61 17.89 -3.70
N ALA A 77 1.85 17.86 -4.17
CA ALA A 77 2.94 18.59 -3.56
C ALA A 77 2.77 20.12 -3.69
N GLU A 78 2.28 20.61 -4.82
CA GLU A 78 2.13 22.05 -5.08
C GLU A 78 0.82 22.65 -4.55
N HIS A 79 -0.26 21.85 -4.50
CA HIS A 79 -1.61 22.38 -4.26
C HIS A 79 -2.33 21.76 -3.07
N SER A 80 -1.81 20.67 -2.50
CA SER A 80 -2.45 19.96 -1.38
C SER A 80 -1.67 20.16 -0.08
N THR A 81 -2.22 19.64 1.02
CA THR A 81 -1.56 19.57 2.32
C THR A 81 -1.37 18.12 2.74
N PHE A 82 -0.46 17.87 3.68
CA PHE A 82 -0.26 16.52 4.23
C PHE A 82 -1.57 15.91 4.76
N VAL A 83 -2.39 16.70 5.47
CA VAL A 83 -3.66 16.24 6.06
C VAL A 83 -4.67 15.86 4.98
N GLU A 84 -4.75 16.66 3.90
CA GLU A 84 -5.62 16.38 2.75
C GLU A 84 -5.17 15.13 2.01
N THR A 85 -3.86 15.00 1.76
CA THR A 85 -3.27 13.85 1.09
C THR A 85 -3.45 12.58 1.93
N ALA A 86 -3.28 12.65 3.26
CA ALA A 86 -3.58 11.55 4.16
C ALA A 86 -5.07 11.14 4.08
N TRP A 87 -5.97 12.12 4.00
CA TRP A 87 -7.39 11.85 3.78
C TRP A 87 -7.63 11.13 2.44
N LEU A 88 -7.06 11.64 1.36
CA LEU A 88 -7.14 11.03 0.03
C LEU A 88 -6.68 9.57 0.04
N VAL A 89 -5.54 9.29 0.68
CA VAL A 89 -5.00 7.92 0.77
C VAL A 89 -5.92 7.00 1.57
N ILE A 90 -6.45 7.45 2.72
CA ILE A 90 -7.31 6.65 3.59
C ILE A 90 -8.69 6.40 2.95
N TRP A 91 -9.35 7.44 2.46
CA TRP A 91 -10.75 7.38 2.03
C TRP A 91 -10.96 7.29 0.51
N GLY A 92 -9.90 7.48 -0.29
CA GLY A 92 -9.97 7.33 -1.74
C GLY A 92 -10.60 8.49 -2.51
N ARG A 93 -10.91 9.60 -1.84
CA ARG A 93 -11.44 10.84 -2.44
C ARG A 93 -10.92 12.06 -1.70
N LEU A 94 -10.97 13.22 -2.33
CA LEU A 94 -10.70 14.49 -1.65
C LEU A 94 -11.81 14.81 -0.62
N PRO A 95 -11.45 15.43 0.51
CA PRO A 95 -12.41 15.85 1.53
C PRO A 95 -13.22 17.05 1.05
N THR A 96 -14.42 17.24 1.60
CA THR A 96 -15.06 18.57 1.60
C THR A 96 -14.40 19.47 2.64
N GLU A 97 -14.64 20.78 2.58
CA GLU A 97 -14.10 21.75 3.55
C GLU A 97 -14.48 21.38 5.01
N GLU A 98 -15.76 21.06 5.24
CA GLU A 98 -16.23 20.62 6.57
C GLU A 98 -15.56 19.32 7.05
N GLU A 99 -15.33 18.37 6.14
CA GLU A 99 -14.67 17.12 6.46
C GLU A 99 -13.21 17.33 6.81
N MET A 100 -12.54 18.20 6.06
CA MET A 100 -11.15 18.57 6.25
C MET A 100 -10.94 19.26 7.59
N GLU A 101 -11.77 20.26 7.93
CA GLU A 101 -11.73 20.93 9.23
C GLU A 101 -11.97 19.94 10.38
N ARG A 102 -12.97 19.08 10.24
CA ARG A 102 -13.30 18.07 11.26
C ARG A 102 -12.16 17.08 11.43
N PHE A 103 -11.53 16.64 10.33
CA PHE A 103 -10.42 15.71 10.39
C PHE A 103 -9.18 16.33 11.03
N SER A 104 -8.81 17.52 10.59
CA SER A 104 -7.71 18.30 11.17
C SER A 104 -7.91 18.52 12.67
N ARG A 105 -9.12 18.92 13.09
CA ARG A 105 -9.46 19.07 14.52
C ARG A 105 -9.32 17.76 15.29
N ARG A 106 -9.75 16.64 14.72
CA ARG A 106 -9.61 15.31 15.34
C ARG A 106 -8.13 14.93 15.50
N LEU A 107 -7.28 15.20 14.51
CA LEU A 107 -5.84 14.95 14.63
C LEU A 107 -5.25 15.75 15.80
N THR A 108 -5.56 17.05 15.87
CA THR A 108 -5.09 17.93 16.95
C THR A 108 -5.60 17.48 18.33
N MET A 109 -6.86 17.05 18.43
CA MET A 109 -7.43 16.57 19.70
C MET A 109 -6.81 15.24 20.18
N ASN A 110 -6.34 14.40 19.25
CA ASN A 110 -5.77 13.09 19.56
C ASN A 110 -4.24 13.06 19.50
N GLN A 111 -3.57 14.22 19.41
CA GLN A 111 -2.11 14.29 19.39
C GLN A 111 -1.46 14.03 20.76
N MET A 112 -2.22 14.25 21.84
CA MET A 112 -1.71 14.09 23.20
C MET A 112 -1.59 12.62 23.54
N MET A 113 -0.41 12.22 24.01
CA MET A 113 -0.14 10.87 24.48
C MET A 113 -0.54 10.70 25.93
N HIS A 114 -0.98 9.50 26.31
CA HIS A 114 -1.25 9.16 27.71
C HIS A 114 0.05 9.23 28.52
N GLU A 115 0.01 9.81 29.73
CA GLU A 115 1.22 10.05 30.56
C GLU A 115 1.98 8.76 30.89
N SER A 116 1.30 7.60 30.90
CA SER A 116 1.96 6.30 31.06
C SER A 116 3.00 6.00 29.97
N LEU A 117 2.86 6.55 28.76
CA LEU A 117 3.86 6.39 27.70
C LEU A 117 5.16 7.11 28.06
N ARG A 118 5.10 8.18 28.87
CA ARG A 118 6.30 8.91 29.29
C ARG A 118 7.24 8.08 30.16
N SER A 119 6.71 7.23 31.04
CA SER A 119 7.55 6.32 31.82
C SER A 119 8.21 5.26 30.94
N HIS A 120 7.53 4.82 29.89
CA HIS A 120 8.12 3.93 28.88
C HIS A 120 9.26 4.60 28.11
N PHE A 121 9.12 5.88 27.72
CA PHE A 121 10.22 6.64 27.10
C PHE A 121 11.45 6.76 28.02
N ALA A 122 11.24 6.96 29.32
CA ALA A 122 12.32 7.06 30.29
C ALA A 122 13.11 5.75 30.49
N GLY A 123 12.53 4.61 30.09
CA GLY A 123 13.19 3.30 30.14
C GLY A 123 14.23 3.07 29.05
N PHE A 124 14.27 3.90 28.00
CA PHE A 124 15.25 3.76 26.92
C PHE A 124 16.60 4.41 27.27
N PRO A 125 17.72 3.83 26.81
CA PRO A 125 19.01 4.51 26.81
C PRO A 125 18.93 5.88 26.09
N PRO A 126 19.66 6.92 26.54
CA PRO A 126 19.65 8.24 25.91
C PRO A 126 20.09 8.26 24.43
N ASN A 127 20.84 7.25 24.00
CA ASN A 127 21.35 7.07 22.64
C ASN A 127 20.64 5.93 21.88
N ALA A 128 19.49 5.46 22.37
CA ALA A 128 18.72 4.44 21.69
C ALA A 128 18.29 4.92 20.30
N HIS A 129 18.37 4.03 19.32
CA HIS A 129 18.03 4.37 17.95
C HIS A 129 16.54 4.73 17.84
N PRO A 130 16.15 5.87 17.22
CA PRO A 130 14.76 6.33 17.19
C PRO A 130 13.76 5.29 16.67
N MET A 131 14.14 4.48 15.68
CA MET A 131 13.28 3.40 15.16
C MET A 131 13.00 2.30 16.18
N ALA A 132 13.95 1.99 17.07
CA ALA A 132 13.75 1.00 18.13
C ALA A 132 12.75 1.53 19.18
N ILE A 133 12.89 2.82 19.54
CA ILE A 133 11.95 3.51 20.43
C ILE A 133 10.55 3.54 19.78
N LEU A 134 10.44 4.00 18.53
CA LEU A 134 9.17 4.07 17.80
C LEU A 134 8.47 2.72 17.74
N SER A 135 9.18 1.66 17.34
CA SER A 135 8.63 0.31 17.26
C SER A 135 8.14 -0.18 18.61
N ALA A 136 8.93 -0.03 19.68
CA ALA A 136 8.52 -0.45 21.01
C ALA A 136 7.33 0.35 21.55
N MET A 137 7.26 1.66 21.26
CA MET A 137 6.16 2.52 21.72
C MET A 137 4.85 2.23 21.00
N ILE A 138 4.89 1.99 19.68
CA ILE A 138 3.69 1.57 18.95
C ILE A 138 3.17 0.22 19.47
N ASN A 139 4.04 -0.72 19.83
CA ASN A 139 3.63 -2.01 20.40
C ASN A 139 3.07 -1.91 21.83
N ALA A 140 3.40 -0.85 22.56
CA ALA A 140 2.93 -0.62 23.93
C ALA A 140 1.61 0.16 24.01
N MET A 141 1.13 0.68 22.87
CA MET A 141 -0.14 1.41 22.74
C MET A 141 -1.36 0.49 22.65
#